data_AF-A0A5Q4YXP3-F1
#
_entry.id   AF-A0A5Q4YXP3-F1
#
_cell.length_a   1.000
_cell.length_b   1.000
_cell.length_c   1.000
_cell.angle_alpha   90.00
_cell.angle_beta   90.00
_cell.angle_gamma   90.00
#
_symmetry.space_group_name_H-M   'P 1'
#
loop_
_entity.id
_entity.type
_entity.pdbx_description
1 polymer ?
#
loop_
_entity_poly.entity_id
_entity_poly.type
_entity_poly.pdbx_seq_one_letter_code
_entity_poly.pdbx_strand_id
1 'polypeptide(L)'
;MLLEFVQEDGKKLELTEHALEHVLKGNFVVRPMTNREDMKVLSGGLHTCEAWIDFRNCYEGELEHLHFYDSSQHAFWYYARELGNGVVTLRLPRELFSGKAAKITMYPDDYYKSGYLWKTLFPVGYDRLKIIKVVEEALANEDFAQRIPGQIVGYINKDEPLSKMKVVIQHHGKEIKSVFPAWTQPNTGNNGKPYSHYENIGFVIAQSTEYFNDRDKVNQPSCFNFTGESFELDELPVHTPKLFTARNNPRLDQSLSNWTEFRRSELKKCNLDREQNDLVYNYLNDFSLVKYYPEIMSGAYTHAWGRIASDPSFYNTFQIVQNIVDGLHYLYVTEQNDRLVTTSEFLLANMVSHTLFDLMSKKRILSTMINVVVAAKNPEFSYKFILGLAQSPVRREAYIEYNVDSLNKKKLKALLPLSDFPDELLLIKNPSLEVVLDFDDFIEVLKETLGETYTLNFNDDDLNALLNDIVEGQEPNFKKLVIESLRYFNSEDFTSLSTHIEAILETAENFEDGDKELLSTAVGLILRDYCRIQFAHRQRINARYIDYHDYASDMYLPLDSDLLFGIILKHERWTNSMNLEKFLDGVLGFSERNALKDLKNDADNFKLKIGREKPPLPEREVKVRD
;
A
#
# COMPACT_ATOMS: atom_id res chain seq x y z
N MET A 1 -12.47 2.99 -42.63
CA MET A 1 -11.64 4.19 -42.35
C MET A 1 -12.58 5.26 -41.82
N LEU A 2 -12.32 5.78 -40.62
CA LEU A 2 -13.11 6.86 -40.02
C LEU A 2 -12.46 8.22 -40.28
N LEU A 3 -11.16 8.34 -39.99
CA LEU A 3 -10.36 9.55 -40.13
C LEU A 3 -8.92 9.18 -40.55
N GLU A 4 -8.29 10.03 -41.37
CA GLU A 4 -6.88 9.94 -41.75
C GLU A 4 -6.14 11.15 -41.15
N PHE A 5 -5.00 10.89 -40.50
CA PHE A 5 -4.10 11.88 -39.93
C PHE A 5 -2.78 11.86 -40.69
N VAL A 6 -2.26 13.04 -41.03
CA VAL A 6 -0.96 13.18 -41.68
C VAL A 6 0.01 13.77 -40.66
N GLN A 7 1.05 13.02 -40.34
CA GLN A 7 2.12 13.42 -39.43
C GLN A 7 3.08 14.42 -40.10
N GLU A 8 3.86 15.16 -39.31
CA GLU A 8 4.86 16.11 -39.83
C GLU A 8 5.91 15.44 -40.73
N ASP A 9 6.23 14.17 -40.48
CA ASP A 9 7.14 13.36 -41.29
C ASP A 9 6.47 12.77 -42.57
N GLY A 10 5.22 13.14 -42.84
CA GLY A 10 4.42 12.69 -43.98
C GLY A 10 3.78 11.31 -43.80
N LYS A 11 3.96 10.65 -42.65
CA LYS A 11 3.31 9.37 -42.35
C LYS A 11 1.80 9.55 -42.21
N LYS A 12 1.05 8.70 -42.90
CA LYS A 12 -0.41 8.66 -42.82
C LYS A 12 -0.86 7.60 -41.82
N LEU A 13 -1.71 7.99 -40.88
CA LEU A 13 -2.32 7.13 -39.88
C LEU A 13 -3.85 7.16 -40.01
N GLU A 14 -4.48 6.00 -39.97
CA GLU A 14 -5.92 5.83 -40.15
C GLU A 14 -6.55 5.30 -38.86
N LEU A 15 -7.52 6.02 -38.32
CA LEU A 15 -8.38 5.53 -37.24
C LEU A 15 -9.56 4.77 -37.85
N THR A 16 -9.74 3.51 -37.47
CA THR A 16 -10.85 2.65 -37.92
C THR A 16 -11.96 2.59 -36.88
N GLU A 17 -13.19 2.28 -37.29
CA GLU A 17 -14.30 2.09 -36.33
C GLU A 17 -14.00 0.96 -35.35
N HIS A 18 -13.42 -0.14 -35.84
CA HIS A 18 -12.99 -1.26 -34.98
C HIS A 18 -11.98 -0.83 -33.91
N ALA A 19 -10.99 0.00 -34.25
CA ALA A 19 -10.03 0.53 -33.27
C ALA A 19 -10.71 1.45 -32.26
N LEU A 20 -11.70 2.24 -32.69
CA LEU A 20 -12.45 3.11 -31.80
C LEU A 20 -13.36 2.31 -30.85
N GLU A 21 -14.05 1.27 -31.33
CA GLU A 21 -14.83 0.36 -30.48
C GLU A 21 -13.94 -0.41 -29.50
N HIS A 22 -12.75 -0.85 -29.93
CA HIS A 22 -11.76 -1.46 -29.05
C HIS A 22 -11.40 -0.57 -27.85
N VAL A 23 -11.26 0.75 -28.06
CA VAL A 23 -10.99 1.73 -27.00
C VAL A 23 -12.22 1.95 -26.13
N LEU A 24 -13.38 2.20 -26.76
CA LEU A 24 -14.62 2.63 -26.10
C LEU A 24 -15.42 1.51 -25.41
N LYS A 25 -15.22 0.25 -25.80
CA LYS A 25 -15.99 -0.90 -25.27
C LYS A 25 -15.10 -2.01 -24.75
N GLY A 26 -13.86 -2.10 -25.24
CA GLY A 26 -12.98 -3.23 -24.99
C GLY A 26 -13.36 -4.48 -25.77
N ASN A 27 -12.45 -5.45 -25.75
CA ASN A 27 -12.63 -6.75 -26.40
C ASN A 27 -12.72 -7.84 -25.33
N PHE A 28 -13.68 -8.74 -25.47
CA PHE A 28 -13.93 -9.82 -24.50
C PHE A 28 -13.94 -11.18 -25.18
N VAL A 29 -13.60 -12.22 -24.43
CA VAL A 29 -13.73 -13.62 -24.84
C VAL A 29 -14.37 -14.42 -23.71
N VAL A 30 -15.10 -15.47 -24.05
CA VAL A 30 -15.67 -16.41 -23.08
C VAL A 30 -14.63 -17.48 -22.79
N ARG A 31 -14.22 -17.61 -21.52
CA ARG A 31 -13.37 -18.68 -21.03
C ARG A 31 -14.26 -19.80 -20.49
N PRO A 32 -14.21 -21.00 -21.07
CA PRO A 32 -14.95 -22.13 -20.53
C PRO A 32 -14.37 -22.52 -19.17
N MET A 33 -15.25 -22.73 -18.19
CA MET A 33 -14.84 -23.11 -16.84
C MET A 33 -15.30 -24.54 -16.50
N THR A 34 -14.47 -25.28 -15.77
CA THR A 34 -14.84 -26.59 -15.26
C THR A 34 -15.59 -26.41 -13.94
N ASN A 35 -16.80 -26.98 -13.83
CA ASN A 35 -17.64 -26.97 -12.63
C ASN A 35 -18.18 -25.59 -12.17
N ARG A 36 -18.19 -24.59 -13.06
CA ARG A 36 -18.86 -23.29 -12.84
C ARG A 36 -19.22 -22.65 -14.19
N GLU A 37 -19.98 -21.56 -14.15
CA GLU A 37 -20.35 -20.83 -15.36
C GLU A 37 -19.14 -20.27 -16.10
N ASP A 38 -19.27 -20.17 -17.43
CA ASP A 38 -18.24 -19.65 -18.30
C ASP A 38 -17.95 -18.17 -17.98
N MET A 39 -16.68 -17.80 -17.94
CA MET A 39 -16.27 -16.45 -17.53
C MET A 39 -16.01 -15.55 -18.73
N LYS A 40 -16.62 -14.35 -18.76
CA LYS A 40 -16.30 -13.30 -19.75
C LYS A 40 -15.02 -12.57 -19.38
N VAL A 41 -13.90 -12.86 -20.04
CA VAL A 41 -12.59 -12.27 -19.72
C VAL A 41 -12.13 -11.23 -20.75
N LEU A 42 -11.37 -10.22 -20.29
CA LEU A 42 -10.82 -9.17 -21.12
C LEU A 42 -9.70 -9.70 -22.04
N SER A 43 -9.80 -9.45 -23.34
CA SER A 43 -8.81 -9.84 -24.35
C SER A 43 -8.03 -8.67 -24.96
N GLY A 44 -8.50 -7.43 -24.77
CA GLY A 44 -7.82 -6.20 -25.18
C GLY A 44 -8.69 -4.97 -24.97
N GLY A 45 -8.12 -3.77 -25.10
CA GLY A 45 -8.89 -2.51 -25.03
C GLY A 45 -9.37 -2.18 -23.62
N LEU A 46 -10.58 -1.63 -23.51
CA LEU A 46 -11.22 -1.16 -22.27
C LEU A 46 -10.47 0.02 -21.65
N HIS A 47 -10.68 1.20 -22.24
CA HIS A 47 -9.96 2.43 -21.88
C HIS A 47 -10.91 3.58 -21.49
N THR A 48 -12.19 3.32 -21.29
CA THR A 48 -13.19 4.30 -20.84
C THR A 48 -13.91 3.82 -19.59
N CYS A 49 -14.33 4.76 -18.74
CA CYS A 49 -15.08 4.44 -17.52
C CYS A 49 -16.41 3.72 -17.81
N GLU A 50 -17.12 4.07 -18.89
CA GLU A 50 -18.37 3.41 -19.30
C GLU A 50 -18.15 1.92 -19.62
N ALA A 51 -17.19 1.61 -20.50
CA ALA A 51 -16.80 0.22 -20.79
C ALA A 51 -16.45 -0.59 -19.54
N TRP A 52 -15.79 0.05 -18.58
CA TRP A 52 -15.47 -0.59 -17.30
C TRP A 52 -16.74 -0.92 -16.51
N ILE A 53 -17.66 0.03 -16.35
CA ILE A 53 -18.93 -0.18 -15.65
C ILE A 53 -19.72 -1.33 -16.31
N ASP A 54 -19.82 -1.33 -17.65
CA ASP A 54 -20.49 -2.40 -18.40
C ASP A 54 -19.85 -3.78 -18.17
N PHE A 55 -18.51 -3.83 -18.13
CA PHE A 55 -17.79 -5.07 -17.86
C PHE A 55 -17.98 -5.52 -16.41
N ARG A 56 -17.89 -4.62 -15.44
CA ARG A 56 -18.08 -4.89 -14.01
C ARG A 56 -19.47 -5.46 -13.74
N ASN A 57 -20.50 -4.90 -14.36
CA ASN A 57 -21.89 -5.36 -14.20
C ASN A 57 -22.11 -6.80 -14.70
N CYS A 58 -21.20 -7.36 -15.50
CA CYS A 58 -21.24 -8.78 -15.87
C CYS A 58 -20.86 -9.72 -14.71
N TYR A 59 -20.37 -9.17 -13.59
CA TYR A 59 -19.87 -9.88 -12.41
C TYR A 59 -20.58 -9.39 -11.13
N GLU A 60 -21.84 -8.97 -11.23
CA GLU A 60 -22.63 -8.52 -10.09
C GLU A 60 -22.66 -9.57 -8.98
N GLY A 61 -22.36 -9.17 -7.75
CA GLY A 61 -22.24 -10.07 -6.59
C GLY A 61 -20.92 -10.84 -6.48
N GLU A 62 -20.13 -10.95 -7.55
CA GLU A 62 -18.82 -11.64 -7.53
C GLU A 62 -17.63 -10.68 -7.47
N LEU A 63 -17.70 -9.57 -8.21
CA LEU A 63 -16.64 -8.57 -8.32
C LEU A 63 -17.05 -7.27 -7.63
N GLU A 64 -16.33 -6.92 -6.56
CA GLU A 64 -16.65 -5.75 -5.76
C GLU A 64 -15.49 -4.75 -5.67
N HIS A 65 -15.80 -3.48 -5.45
CA HIS A 65 -14.75 -2.51 -5.14
C HIS A 65 -14.03 -2.93 -3.86
N LEU A 66 -12.70 -2.82 -3.82
CA LEU A 66 -11.88 -3.29 -2.70
C LEU A 66 -12.35 -2.76 -1.34
N HIS A 67 -12.86 -1.53 -1.31
CA HIS A 67 -13.42 -0.91 -0.09
C HIS A 67 -14.64 -1.66 0.48
N PHE A 68 -15.40 -2.37 -0.34
CA PHE A 68 -16.60 -3.11 0.06
C PHE A 68 -16.42 -4.64 -0.07
N TYR A 69 -15.28 -5.08 -0.60
CA TYR A 69 -14.95 -6.50 -0.75
C TYR A 69 -14.91 -7.20 0.61
N ASP A 70 -15.79 -8.18 0.75
CA ASP A 70 -15.83 -9.23 1.79
C ASP A 70 -15.45 -10.58 1.16
N SER A 71 -14.36 -11.19 1.65
CA SER A 71 -13.84 -12.46 1.15
C SER A 71 -14.77 -13.66 1.35
N SER A 72 -15.75 -13.54 2.23
CA SER A 72 -16.78 -14.58 2.45
C SER A 72 -17.93 -14.52 1.45
N GLN A 73 -18.11 -13.37 0.78
CA GLN A 73 -19.22 -13.11 -0.14
C GLN A 73 -18.77 -12.97 -1.58
N HIS A 74 -17.60 -12.38 -1.81
CA HIS A 74 -17.13 -11.98 -3.13
C HIS A 74 -15.94 -12.83 -3.59
N ALA A 75 -15.93 -13.16 -4.88
CA ALA A 75 -14.84 -13.91 -5.50
C ALA A 75 -13.64 -13.02 -5.87
N PHE A 76 -13.91 -11.76 -6.24
CA PHE A 76 -12.92 -10.86 -6.79
C PHE A 76 -13.08 -9.44 -6.24
N TRP A 77 -11.97 -8.71 -6.21
CA TRP A 77 -11.98 -7.27 -5.96
C TRP A 77 -11.31 -6.48 -7.08
N TYR A 78 -11.75 -5.25 -7.28
CA TYR A 78 -11.05 -4.25 -8.09
C TYR A 78 -10.71 -3.02 -7.25
N TYR A 79 -9.73 -2.23 -7.68
CA TYR A 79 -9.40 -0.96 -7.04
C TYR A 79 -9.21 0.11 -8.10
N ALA A 80 -9.82 1.28 -7.93
CA ALA A 80 -9.67 2.37 -8.88
C ALA A 80 -9.28 3.68 -8.19
N ARG A 81 -8.43 4.44 -8.87
CA ARG A 81 -7.93 5.72 -8.39
C ARG A 81 -7.82 6.73 -9.52
N GLU A 82 -8.42 7.89 -9.33
CA GLU A 82 -8.26 9.06 -10.18
C GLU A 82 -6.91 9.76 -9.90
N LEU A 83 -6.18 10.09 -10.97
CA LEU A 83 -4.94 10.86 -10.91
C LEU A 83 -5.25 12.36 -11.03
N GLY A 84 -4.27 13.22 -10.72
CA GLY A 84 -4.48 14.68 -10.69
C GLY A 84 -5.02 15.31 -11.99
N ASN A 85 -4.82 14.64 -13.14
CA ASN A 85 -5.31 15.06 -14.45
C ASN A 85 -6.60 14.33 -14.91
N GLY A 86 -7.27 13.63 -14.01
CA GLY A 86 -8.52 12.90 -14.25
C GLY A 86 -8.36 11.51 -14.85
N VAL A 87 -7.14 11.08 -15.22
CA VAL A 87 -6.90 9.70 -15.67
C VAL A 87 -7.20 8.74 -14.53
N VAL A 88 -7.96 7.67 -14.80
CA VAL A 88 -8.26 6.67 -13.78
C VAL A 88 -7.34 5.46 -13.97
N THR A 89 -6.65 5.07 -12.91
CA THR A 89 -5.93 3.80 -12.83
C THR A 89 -6.83 2.76 -12.21
N LEU A 90 -6.94 1.61 -12.86
CA LEU A 90 -7.85 0.53 -12.48
C LEU A 90 -7.05 -0.76 -12.30
N ARG A 91 -7.11 -1.34 -11.11
CA ARG A 91 -6.51 -2.62 -10.76
C ARG A 91 -7.55 -3.73 -10.87
N LEU A 92 -7.20 -4.77 -11.62
CA LEU A 92 -8.06 -5.94 -11.82
C LEU A 92 -7.33 -7.26 -11.51
N PRO A 93 -8.08 -8.28 -11.05
CA PRO A 93 -7.56 -9.64 -10.85
C PRO A 93 -7.13 -10.25 -12.19
N ARG A 94 -6.10 -11.09 -12.16
CA ARG A 94 -5.51 -11.68 -13.38
C ARG A 94 -6.49 -12.61 -14.10
N GLU A 95 -7.33 -13.27 -13.32
CA GLU A 95 -8.34 -14.24 -13.72
C GLU A 95 -9.30 -13.65 -14.75
N LEU A 96 -9.60 -12.35 -14.64
CA LEU A 96 -10.49 -11.59 -15.52
C LEU A 96 -9.86 -11.19 -16.86
N PHE A 97 -8.65 -11.67 -17.17
CA PHE A 97 -7.97 -11.42 -18.45
C PHE A 97 -7.64 -12.72 -19.16
N SER A 98 -7.77 -12.73 -20.49
CA SER A 98 -7.25 -13.81 -21.33
C SER A 98 -5.73 -13.97 -21.14
N GLY A 99 -5.19 -15.18 -21.31
CA GLY A 99 -3.76 -15.44 -21.07
C GLY A 99 -2.82 -14.56 -21.91
N LYS A 100 -3.22 -14.20 -23.14
CA LYS A 100 -2.46 -13.27 -23.99
C LYS A 100 -2.55 -11.83 -23.49
N ALA A 101 -3.76 -11.35 -23.16
CA ALA A 101 -3.94 -10.03 -22.60
C ALA A 101 -3.17 -9.88 -21.30
N ALA A 102 -3.27 -10.88 -20.41
CA ALA A 102 -2.52 -10.96 -19.18
C ALA A 102 -1.02 -10.87 -19.38
N LYS A 103 -0.45 -11.66 -20.31
CA LYS A 103 0.98 -11.55 -20.61
C LYS A 103 1.35 -10.14 -21.08
N ILE A 104 0.58 -9.53 -21.99
CA ILE A 104 0.88 -8.18 -22.49
C ILE A 104 0.80 -7.12 -21.38
N THR A 105 -0.22 -7.19 -20.51
CA THR A 105 -0.40 -6.25 -19.40
C THR A 105 0.52 -6.53 -18.21
N MET A 106 1.13 -7.72 -18.14
CA MET A 106 2.21 -8.05 -17.21
C MET A 106 3.56 -7.45 -17.62
N TYR A 107 3.73 -6.97 -18.87
CA TYR A 107 5.00 -6.46 -19.41
C TYR A 107 4.88 -5.13 -20.19
N PRO A 108 4.43 -4.01 -19.60
CA PRO A 108 4.56 -2.71 -20.27
C PRO A 108 5.92 -2.04 -20.05
N ASP A 109 6.74 -2.48 -19.09
CA ASP A 109 8.03 -1.84 -18.76
C ASP A 109 8.96 -2.82 -18.01
N ASP A 110 10.29 -2.68 -18.16
CA ASP A 110 11.28 -3.48 -17.40
C ASP A 110 11.17 -3.27 -15.87
N TYR A 111 10.57 -2.15 -15.47
CA TYR A 111 10.24 -1.79 -14.08
C TYR A 111 8.79 -2.14 -13.68
N TYR A 112 8.00 -2.71 -14.59
CA TYR A 112 6.58 -3.03 -14.43
C TYR A 112 6.31 -4.50 -14.77
N LYS A 113 6.61 -5.40 -13.83
CA LYS A 113 6.13 -6.79 -13.85
C LYS A 113 5.25 -7.06 -12.64
N SER A 114 4.15 -6.34 -12.43
CA SER A 114 3.22 -6.67 -11.33
C SER A 114 2.30 -7.79 -11.83
N GLY A 115 2.15 -8.87 -11.06
CA GLY A 115 1.42 -10.10 -11.45
C GLY A 115 -0.10 -9.96 -11.51
N TYR A 116 -0.59 -8.79 -11.90
CA TYR A 116 -1.97 -8.35 -11.92
C TYR A 116 -2.04 -7.10 -12.81
N LEU A 117 -3.21 -6.85 -13.38
CA LEU A 117 -3.25 -6.23 -14.70
C LEU A 117 -3.96 -4.89 -14.56
N TRP A 118 -3.18 -3.88 -14.23
CA TRP A 118 -3.74 -2.55 -14.20
C TRP A 118 -4.16 -2.09 -15.61
N LYS A 119 -5.19 -1.25 -15.69
CA LYS A 119 -5.65 -0.49 -16.86
C LYS A 119 -5.65 1.00 -16.59
N THR A 120 -5.37 1.80 -17.60
CA THR A 120 -5.62 3.24 -17.59
C THR A 120 -6.89 3.51 -18.36
N LEU A 121 -7.79 4.28 -17.74
CA LEU A 121 -9.02 4.76 -18.34
C LEU A 121 -8.92 6.26 -18.56
N PHE A 122 -9.47 6.73 -19.67
CA PHE A 122 -9.74 8.15 -19.87
C PHE A 122 -10.66 8.69 -18.77
N PRO A 123 -10.59 9.99 -18.47
CA PRO A 123 -11.44 10.61 -17.46
C PRO A 123 -12.93 10.34 -17.68
N VAL A 124 -13.70 10.44 -16.60
CA VAL A 124 -15.15 10.21 -16.63
C VAL A 124 -15.81 11.13 -17.68
N GLY A 125 -16.70 10.57 -18.49
CA GLY A 125 -17.41 11.28 -19.56
C GLY A 125 -16.63 11.46 -20.86
N TYR A 126 -15.53 10.72 -21.09
CA TYR A 126 -14.87 10.63 -22.39
C TYR A 126 -15.65 9.74 -23.36
N ASP A 127 -16.41 10.39 -24.24
CA ASP A 127 -17.20 9.75 -25.30
C ASP A 127 -16.41 9.59 -26.62
N ARG A 128 -17.10 9.03 -27.61
CA ARG A 128 -16.57 8.82 -28.97
C ARG A 128 -15.92 10.06 -29.58
N LEU A 129 -16.54 11.24 -29.46
CA LEU A 129 -16.03 12.47 -30.07
C LEU A 129 -14.79 12.98 -29.34
N LYS A 130 -14.78 12.87 -28.01
CA LYS A 130 -13.60 13.22 -27.20
C LYS A 130 -12.41 12.33 -27.53
N ILE A 131 -12.59 11.01 -27.67
CA ILE A 131 -11.50 10.09 -28.04
C ILE A 131 -10.91 10.44 -29.42
N ILE A 132 -11.73 10.83 -30.39
CA ILE A 132 -11.23 11.27 -31.70
C ILE A 132 -10.35 12.52 -31.56
N LYS A 133 -10.79 13.51 -30.78
CA LYS A 133 -10.00 14.73 -30.51
C LYS A 133 -8.70 14.42 -29.79
N VAL A 134 -8.73 13.46 -28.85
CA VAL A 134 -7.50 13.00 -28.17
C VAL A 134 -6.48 12.49 -29.17
N VAL A 135 -6.89 11.70 -30.16
CA VAL A 135 -5.97 11.21 -31.21
C VAL A 135 -5.41 12.37 -32.01
N GLU A 136 -6.25 13.29 -32.45
CA GLU A 136 -5.84 14.46 -33.24
C GLU A 136 -4.79 15.30 -32.49
N GLU A 137 -5.10 15.66 -31.24
CA GLU A 137 -4.25 16.53 -30.43
C GLU A 137 -2.94 15.83 -30.00
N ALA A 138 -3.00 14.56 -29.59
CA ALA A 138 -1.81 13.81 -29.21
C ALA A 138 -0.86 13.62 -30.40
N LEU A 139 -1.39 13.40 -31.61
CA LEU A 139 -0.59 13.31 -32.83
C LEU A 139 0.01 14.66 -33.26
N ALA A 140 -0.66 15.78 -32.97
CA ALA A 140 -0.13 17.11 -33.19
C ALA A 140 0.96 17.49 -32.16
N ASN A 141 0.87 16.92 -30.96
CA ASN A 141 1.79 17.15 -29.84
C ASN A 141 2.63 15.92 -29.53
N GLU A 142 3.17 15.28 -30.56
CA GLU A 142 3.99 14.09 -30.42
C GLU A 142 5.30 14.37 -29.68
N ASP A 143 5.69 13.44 -28.81
CA ASP A 143 7.03 13.35 -28.25
C ASP A 143 7.89 12.36 -29.06
N PHE A 144 8.61 12.91 -30.04
CA PHE A 144 9.50 12.14 -30.91
C PHE A 144 10.62 11.42 -30.14
N ALA A 145 11.01 11.89 -28.95
CA ALA A 145 12.07 11.25 -28.16
C ALA A 145 11.60 9.93 -27.54
N GLN A 146 10.28 9.77 -27.33
CA GLN A 146 9.67 8.58 -26.76
C GLN A 146 9.05 7.64 -27.80
N ARG A 147 9.11 8.00 -29.09
CA ARG A 147 8.61 7.17 -30.18
C ARG A 147 9.38 5.85 -30.24
N ILE A 148 8.65 4.73 -30.28
CA ILE A 148 9.22 3.40 -30.52
C ILE A 148 8.47 2.68 -31.66
N PRO A 149 9.05 1.65 -32.30
CA PRO A 149 8.37 0.95 -33.38
C PRO A 149 6.97 0.44 -32.97
N GLY A 150 5.94 0.94 -33.66
CA GLY A 150 4.53 0.56 -33.41
C GLY A 150 3.83 1.34 -32.30
N GLN A 151 4.49 2.32 -31.67
CA GLN A 151 3.89 3.19 -30.66
C GLN A 151 4.32 4.65 -30.81
N ILE A 152 3.34 5.55 -30.75
CA ILE A 152 3.54 6.99 -30.70
C ILE A 152 3.12 7.46 -29.31
N VAL A 153 3.90 8.36 -28.73
CA VAL A 153 3.60 9.02 -27.46
C VAL A 153 3.30 10.48 -27.76
N GLY A 154 2.18 10.99 -27.27
CA GLY A 154 1.78 12.38 -27.45
C GLY A 154 1.07 12.94 -26.22
N TYR A 155 0.80 14.24 -26.25
CA TYR A 155 0.16 14.94 -25.14
C TYR A 155 -1.14 15.63 -25.57
N ILE A 156 -2.13 15.62 -24.68
CA ILE A 156 -3.32 16.47 -24.78
C ILE A 156 -3.33 17.49 -23.64
N ASN A 157 -4.01 18.61 -23.85
CA ASN A 157 -4.01 19.78 -22.98
C ASN A 157 -2.58 20.21 -22.62
N LYS A 158 -1.68 20.23 -23.61
CA LYS A 158 -0.22 20.38 -23.40
C LYS A 158 0.15 21.63 -22.60
N ASP A 159 -0.62 22.70 -22.79
CA ASP A 159 -0.41 24.01 -22.19
C ASP A 159 -1.24 24.23 -20.90
N GLU A 160 -2.00 23.22 -20.45
CA GLU A 160 -2.78 23.26 -19.22
C GLU A 160 -2.20 22.30 -18.17
N PRO A 161 -1.36 22.77 -17.22
CA PRO A 161 -0.63 21.90 -16.31
C PRO A 161 -1.52 20.93 -15.51
N LEU A 162 -2.73 21.33 -15.11
CA LEU A 162 -3.60 20.50 -14.28
C LEU A 162 -4.27 19.35 -15.07
N SER A 163 -4.58 19.56 -16.35
CA SER A 163 -5.33 18.62 -17.20
C SER A 163 -4.46 17.95 -18.26
N LYS A 164 -3.17 18.33 -18.35
CA LYS A 164 -2.19 17.75 -19.27
C LYS A 164 -2.13 16.25 -19.09
N MET A 165 -2.28 15.52 -20.18
CA MET A 165 -2.34 14.07 -20.17
C MET A 165 -1.47 13.48 -21.26
N LYS A 166 -0.66 12.50 -20.86
CA LYS A 166 0.17 11.72 -21.78
C LYS A 166 -0.65 10.56 -22.33
N VAL A 167 -0.61 10.37 -23.64
CA VAL A 167 -1.40 9.38 -24.39
C VAL A 167 -0.47 8.53 -25.24
N VAL A 168 -0.75 7.22 -25.30
CA VAL A 168 -0.06 6.27 -26.17
C VAL A 168 -1.00 5.87 -27.30
N ILE A 169 -0.51 5.95 -28.53
CA ILE A 169 -1.19 5.51 -29.75
C ILE A 169 -0.42 4.32 -30.31
N GLN A 170 -1.05 3.14 -30.29
CA GLN A 170 -0.51 1.93 -30.89
C GLN A 170 -0.93 1.82 -32.35
N HIS A 171 0.00 1.52 -33.24
CA HIS A 171 -0.29 1.43 -34.67
C HIS A 171 0.47 0.26 -35.35
N HIS A 172 -0.08 -0.23 -36.46
CA HIS A 172 0.60 -1.20 -37.33
C HIS A 172 0.46 -0.77 -38.80
N GLY A 173 1.58 -0.52 -39.46
CA GLY A 173 1.57 0.16 -40.76
C GLY A 173 0.90 1.52 -40.62
N LYS A 174 -0.13 1.77 -41.44
CA LYS A 174 -0.96 2.98 -41.39
C LYS A 174 -2.10 2.91 -40.39
N GLU A 175 -2.45 1.75 -39.88
CA GLU A 175 -3.67 1.58 -39.08
C GLU A 175 -3.38 1.83 -37.59
N ILE A 176 -4.15 2.74 -36.97
CA ILE A 176 -4.20 2.87 -35.51
C ILE A 176 -4.97 1.68 -34.95
N LYS A 177 -4.37 0.99 -33.97
CA LYS A 177 -4.92 -0.21 -33.32
C LYS A 177 -5.55 0.07 -31.97
N SER A 178 -4.97 0.98 -31.19
CA SER A 178 -5.49 1.38 -29.87
C SER A 178 -4.94 2.74 -29.46
N VAL A 179 -5.65 3.39 -28.54
CA VAL A 179 -5.31 4.70 -27.97
C VAL A 179 -5.69 4.68 -26.50
N PHE A 180 -4.78 5.05 -25.61
CA PHE A 180 -5.03 5.02 -24.17
C PHE A 180 -4.13 6.00 -23.40
N PRO A 181 -4.55 6.48 -22.22
CA PRO A 181 -3.68 7.28 -21.37
C PRO A 181 -2.46 6.46 -20.95
N ALA A 182 -1.28 7.06 -20.97
CA ALA A 182 -0.06 6.43 -20.52
C ALA A 182 -0.11 6.10 -19.01
N TRP A 183 0.70 5.15 -18.57
CA TRP A 183 0.90 4.88 -17.15
C TRP A 183 1.64 6.02 -16.47
N THR A 184 2.71 6.51 -17.10
CA THR A 184 3.51 7.63 -16.61
C THR A 184 2.87 8.95 -17.02
N GLN A 185 1.93 9.41 -16.21
CA GLN A 185 1.36 10.75 -16.39
C GLN A 185 2.38 11.84 -16.02
N PRO A 186 2.37 12.99 -16.70
CA PRO A 186 3.37 14.03 -16.50
C PRO A 186 3.27 14.60 -15.07
N ASN A 187 4.42 14.86 -14.44
CA ASN A 187 4.48 15.58 -13.17
C ASN A 187 4.52 17.09 -13.46
N THR A 188 3.34 17.71 -13.49
CA THR A 188 3.18 19.14 -13.83
C THR A 188 3.27 20.06 -12.61
N GLY A 189 3.76 19.57 -11.47
CA GLY A 189 3.91 20.37 -10.25
C GLY A 189 2.59 20.78 -9.60
N ASN A 190 1.48 20.12 -9.96
CA ASN A 190 0.20 20.29 -9.28
C ASN A 190 0.19 19.55 -7.92
N ASN A 191 -0.76 19.90 -7.04
CA ASN A 191 -1.03 19.17 -5.80
C ASN A 191 -1.64 17.76 -6.06
N GLY A 192 -1.70 17.34 -7.32
CA GLY A 192 -2.19 16.05 -7.77
C GLY A 192 -1.06 15.03 -7.91
N LYS A 193 -1.39 13.76 -7.76
CA LYS A 193 -0.39 12.70 -7.82
C LYS A 193 -0.26 12.14 -9.24
N PRO A 194 0.88 12.28 -9.95
CA PRO A 194 1.17 11.42 -11.08
C PRO A 194 1.36 9.99 -10.57
N TYR A 195 0.96 9.00 -11.37
CA TYR A 195 1.10 7.59 -10.99
C TYR A 195 2.57 7.26 -10.65
N SER A 196 2.80 6.68 -9.48
CA SER A 196 4.14 6.35 -8.98
C SER A 196 4.34 4.84 -8.80
N HIS A 197 5.60 4.38 -8.96
CA HIS A 197 5.97 2.96 -8.81
C HIS A 197 5.64 2.37 -7.43
N TYR A 198 5.64 3.20 -6.40
CA TYR A 198 5.33 2.82 -5.02
C TYR A 198 3.85 2.48 -4.80
N GLU A 199 2.97 2.96 -5.68
CA GLU A 199 1.52 2.73 -5.62
C GLU A 199 1.06 1.50 -6.37
N ASN A 200 1.91 0.90 -7.20
CA ASN A 200 1.55 -0.25 -8.01
C ASN A 200 1.07 -1.46 -7.17
N ILE A 201 1.44 -1.48 -5.89
CA ILE A 201 1.16 -2.53 -4.93
C ILE A 201 0.36 -2.04 -3.71
N GLY A 202 0.19 -0.73 -3.55
CA GLY A 202 -0.56 -0.13 -2.45
C GLY A 202 -1.93 0.30 -2.91
N PHE A 203 -2.98 -0.25 -2.31
CA PHE A 203 -4.37 0.05 -2.66
C PHE A 203 -5.01 0.95 -1.61
N VAL A 204 -4.43 2.15 -1.44
CA VAL A 204 -4.82 3.07 -0.37
C VAL A 204 -6.12 3.78 -0.72
N ILE A 205 -7.18 3.53 0.07
CA ILE A 205 -8.43 4.27 0.01
C ILE A 205 -8.17 5.73 0.39
N ALA A 206 -8.52 6.65 -0.51
CA ALA A 206 -8.25 8.08 -0.39
C ALA A 206 -9.37 8.87 -1.06
N GLN A 207 -9.35 10.21 -0.93
CA GLN A 207 -10.30 11.08 -1.63
C GLN A 207 -10.30 10.89 -3.16
N SER A 208 -9.17 10.46 -3.73
CA SER A 208 -9.03 10.14 -5.15
C SER A 208 -9.51 8.74 -5.55
N THR A 209 -10.06 7.96 -4.61
CA THR A 209 -10.59 6.61 -4.91
C THR A 209 -11.86 6.75 -5.74
N GLU A 210 -11.91 6.05 -6.87
CA GLU A 210 -13.05 6.09 -7.78
C GLU A 210 -13.98 4.89 -7.54
N TYR A 211 -15.21 5.18 -7.14
CA TYR A 211 -16.23 4.16 -6.86
C TYR A 211 -17.18 3.93 -8.04
N PHE A 212 -17.10 4.73 -9.11
CA PHE A 212 -17.99 4.64 -10.27
C PHE A 212 -19.47 4.67 -9.85
N ASN A 213 -20.21 3.58 -10.09
CA ASN A 213 -21.62 3.42 -9.74
C ASN A 213 -21.86 2.93 -8.29
N ASP A 214 -20.81 2.70 -7.49
CA ASP A 214 -20.92 2.27 -6.08
C ASP A 214 -20.89 3.44 -5.07
N ARG A 215 -20.94 4.69 -5.51
CA ARG A 215 -20.81 5.86 -4.62
C ARG A 215 -21.83 5.86 -3.48
N ASP A 216 -23.04 5.35 -3.72
CA ASP A 216 -24.08 5.28 -2.70
C ASP A 216 -23.74 4.32 -1.54
N LYS A 217 -22.88 3.33 -1.77
CA LYS A 217 -22.43 2.37 -0.74
C LYS A 217 -21.49 3.02 0.28
N VAL A 218 -20.77 4.09 -0.11
CA VAL A 218 -19.84 4.80 0.79
C VAL A 218 -20.58 5.42 1.98
N ASN A 219 -21.84 5.83 1.79
CA ASN A 219 -22.63 6.52 2.80
C ASN A 219 -23.50 5.58 3.64
N GLN A 220 -23.37 4.26 3.48
CA GLN A 220 -24.14 3.32 4.26
C GLN A 220 -23.59 3.26 5.70
N PRO A 221 -24.47 3.30 6.72
CA PRO A 221 -24.04 3.22 8.10
C PRO A 221 -23.40 1.85 8.36
N SER A 222 -22.32 1.84 9.14
CA SER A 222 -21.68 0.60 9.57
C SER A 222 -22.62 -0.16 10.51
N CYS A 223 -22.78 -1.45 10.22
CA CYS A 223 -23.51 -2.39 11.07
C CYS A 223 -22.53 -3.44 11.60
N PHE A 224 -22.69 -3.79 12.87
CA PHE A 224 -21.87 -4.80 13.55
C PHE A 224 -22.69 -6.06 13.77
N ASN A 225 -22.07 -7.24 13.65
CA ASN A 225 -22.78 -8.51 13.76
C ASN A 225 -22.11 -9.51 14.71
N PHE A 226 -21.04 -9.10 15.41
CA PHE A 226 -20.23 -10.01 16.21
C PHE A 226 -20.91 -10.60 17.47
N THR A 227 -22.09 -10.10 17.83
CA THR A 227 -22.95 -10.63 18.90
C THR A 227 -23.93 -11.70 18.40
N GLY A 228 -24.01 -11.92 17.08
CA GLY A 228 -25.01 -12.76 16.42
C GLY A 228 -26.28 -12.02 15.99
N GLU A 229 -26.46 -10.77 16.45
CA GLU A 229 -27.51 -9.86 16.01
C GLU A 229 -26.87 -8.58 15.45
N SER A 230 -27.56 -7.96 14.48
CA SER A 230 -27.15 -6.71 13.85
C SER A 230 -27.43 -5.53 14.79
N PHE A 231 -26.42 -4.68 15.02
CA PHE A 231 -26.56 -3.48 15.84
C PHE A 231 -25.75 -2.29 15.29
N GLU A 232 -26.10 -1.08 15.74
CA GLU A 232 -25.53 0.19 15.27
C GLU A 232 -24.37 0.70 16.14
N LEU A 233 -23.65 1.71 15.65
CA LEU A 233 -22.45 2.26 16.29
C LEU A 233 -22.65 2.73 17.73
N ASP A 234 -23.83 3.26 18.07
CA ASP A 234 -24.13 3.75 19.42
C ASP A 234 -24.12 2.64 20.48
N GLU A 235 -24.35 1.39 20.07
CA GLU A 235 -24.37 0.20 20.93
C GLU A 235 -23.01 -0.49 21.02
N LEU A 236 -22.02 -0.09 20.21
CA LEU A 236 -20.67 -0.66 20.23
C LEU A 236 -20.03 -0.71 21.63
N PRO A 237 -20.12 0.33 22.50
CA PRO A 237 -19.58 0.26 23.85
C PRO A 237 -20.22 -0.80 24.75
N VAL A 238 -21.49 -1.13 24.50
CA VAL A 238 -22.24 -2.15 25.27
C VAL A 238 -21.76 -3.55 24.89
N HIS A 239 -21.48 -3.76 23.60
CA HIS A 239 -21.13 -5.07 23.06
C HIS A 239 -19.63 -5.36 23.02
N THR A 240 -18.76 -4.34 23.14
CA THR A 240 -17.30 -4.55 23.12
C THR A 240 -16.87 -5.51 24.24
N PRO A 241 -16.08 -6.57 23.93
CA PRO A 241 -15.62 -7.54 24.92
C PRO A 241 -14.95 -6.90 26.16
N LYS A 242 -15.25 -7.44 27.34
CA LYS A 242 -14.69 -6.97 28.62
C LYS A 242 -13.16 -6.98 28.66
N LEU A 243 -12.54 -7.92 27.94
CA LEU A 243 -11.09 -8.01 27.76
C LEU A 243 -10.48 -6.68 27.28
N PHE A 244 -11.22 -5.95 26.43
CA PHE A 244 -10.78 -4.70 25.82
C PHE A 244 -11.24 -3.50 26.63
N THR A 245 -12.51 -3.44 27.03
CA THR A 245 -13.05 -2.29 27.77
C THR A 245 -12.38 -2.09 29.13
N ALA A 246 -12.00 -3.18 29.81
CA ALA A 246 -11.32 -3.13 31.11
C ALA A 246 -9.78 -2.99 31.02
N ARG A 247 -9.20 -2.81 29.82
CA ARG A 247 -7.74 -2.69 29.65
C ARG A 247 -7.18 -1.51 30.45
N ASN A 248 -6.10 -1.77 31.19
CA ASN A 248 -5.26 -0.70 31.75
C ASN A 248 -4.42 -0.05 30.63
N ASN A 249 -4.45 1.27 30.53
CA ASN A 249 -3.78 2.01 29.45
C ASN A 249 -2.36 2.47 29.83
N PRO A 250 -1.45 2.61 28.86
CA PRO A 250 -0.11 3.14 29.10
C PRO A 250 -0.16 4.50 29.78
N ARG A 251 0.68 4.69 30.81
CA ARG A 251 0.86 5.97 31.49
C ARG A 251 2.11 6.66 30.97
N LEU A 252 2.13 7.99 30.99
CA LEU A 252 3.24 8.80 30.49
C LEU A 252 4.56 8.57 31.24
N ASP A 253 4.50 8.13 32.50
CA ASP A 253 5.64 7.87 33.38
C ASP A 253 6.10 6.40 33.38
N GLN A 254 5.43 5.53 32.60
CA GLN A 254 5.73 4.10 32.53
C GLN A 254 6.45 3.77 31.22
N SER A 255 7.51 2.94 31.29
CA SER A 255 8.11 2.34 30.09
C SER A 255 7.05 1.51 29.34
N LEU A 256 6.99 1.71 28.02
CA LEU A 256 6.01 1.05 27.17
C LEU A 256 6.31 -0.44 27.05
N SER A 257 7.59 -0.82 26.98
CA SER A 257 8.00 -2.23 27.02
C SER A 257 7.49 -2.94 28.26
N ASN A 258 7.63 -2.31 29.44
CA ASN A 258 7.12 -2.85 30.70
C ASN A 258 5.59 -2.98 30.69
N TRP A 259 4.87 -2.01 30.12
CA TRP A 259 3.42 -2.09 29.97
C TRP A 259 3.01 -3.24 29.05
N THR A 260 3.70 -3.43 27.92
CA THR A 260 3.43 -4.51 26.96
C THR A 260 3.62 -5.89 27.60
N GLU A 261 4.71 -6.09 28.36
CA GLU A 261 4.94 -7.35 29.08
C GLU A 261 3.87 -7.64 30.14
N PHE A 262 3.49 -6.60 30.89
CA PHE A 262 2.39 -6.69 31.84
C PHE A 262 1.09 -7.06 31.14
N ARG A 263 0.76 -6.39 30.03
CA ARG A 263 -0.46 -6.65 29.26
C ARG A 263 -0.49 -8.08 28.71
N ARG A 264 0.60 -8.58 28.13
CA ARG A 264 0.71 -9.98 27.68
C ARG A 264 0.45 -10.96 28.83
N SER A 265 0.94 -10.64 30.03
CA SER A 265 0.70 -11.44 31.23
C SER A 265 -0.76 -11.39 31.69
N GLU A 266 -1.43 -10.24 31.58
CA GLU A 266 -2.88 -10.11 31.84
C GLU A 266 -3.70 -10.94 30.87
N LEU A 267 -3.41 -10.85 29.56
CA LEU A 267 -4.11 -11.62 28.52
C LEU A 267 -3.99 -13.12 28.76
N LYS A 268 -2.78 -13.60 29.11
CA LYS A 268 -2.53 -15.02 29.42
C LYS A 268 -3.28 -15.52 30.66
N LYS A 269 -3.47 -14.66 31.66
CA LYS A 269 -4.19 -14.99 32.90
C LYS A 269 -5.70 -14.76 32.79
N CYS A 270 -6.18 -14.19 31.69
CA CYS A 270 -7.57 -13.88 31.51
C CYS A 270 -8.38 -15.18 31.38
N ASN A 271 -9.30 -15.39 32.33
CA ASN A 271 -10.21 -16.53 32.32
C ASN A 271 -11.59 -16.05 31.85
N LEU A 272 -11.84 -16.18 30.54
CA LEU A 272 -13.14 -15.89 29.94
C LEU A 272 -13.98 -17.16 29.92
N ASP A 273 -15.28 -17.02 30.18
CA ASP A 273 -16.23 -18.08 29.85
C ASP A 273 -16.35 -18.25 28.33
N ARG A 274 -17.04 -19.32 27.90
CA ARG A 274 -17.18 -19.66 26.48
C ARG A 274 -17.82 -18.51 25.68
N GLU A 275 -18.84 -17.87 26.23
CA GLU A 275 -19.58 -16.80 25.55
C GLU A 275 -18.70 -15.57 25.32
N GLN A 276 -17.96 -15.13 26.34
CA GLN A 276 -17.03 -14.01 26.21
C GLN A 276 -15.85 -14.35 25.29
N ASN A 277 -15.37 -15.60 25.30
CA ASN A 277 -14.32 -16.04 24.39
C ASN A 277 -14.79 -16.07 22.93
N ASP A 278 -16.03 -16.53 22.68
CA ASP A 278 -16.67 -16.50 21.36
C ASP A 278 -16.88 -15.05 20.90
N LEU A 279 -17.27 -14.16 21.80
CA LEU A 279 -17.43 -12.74 21.52
C LEU A 279 -16.11 -12.06 21.11
N VAL A 280 -14.99 -12.38 21.76
CA VAL A 280 -13.65 -11.88 21.37
C VAL A 280 -13.31 -12.35 19.95
N TYR A 281 -13.50 -13.63 19.67
CA TYR A 281 -13.24 -14.18 18.34
C TYR A 281 -14.11 -13.52 17.27
N ASN A 282 -15.41 -13.39 17.50
CA ASN A 282 -16.33 -12.76 16.55
C ASN A 282 -16.01 -11.27 16.35
N TYR A 283 -15.62 -10.55 17.41
CA TYR A 283 -15.22 -9.14 17.32
C TYR A 283 -14.04 -8.95 16.36
N LEU A 284 -13.03 -9.83 16.43
CA LEU A 284 -11.86 -9.78 15.55
C LEU A 284 -12.17 -10.13 14.09
N ASN A 285 -13.30 -10.82 13.86
CA ASN A 285 -13.78 -11.24 12.55
C ASN A 285 -15.02 -10.44 12.09
N ASP A 286 -15.29 -9.29 12.71
CA ASP A 286 -16.37 -8.40 12.27
C ASP A 286 -15.89 -7.56 11.08
N PHE A 287 -16.65 -7.64 9.98
CA PHE A 287 -16.31 -6.94 8.74
C PHE A 287 -16.20 -5.42 8.93
N SER A 288 -17.14 -4.81 9.65
CA SER A 288 -17.17 -3.35 9.83
C SER A 288 -15.99 -2.86 10.67
N LEU A 289 -15.64 -3.59 11.74
CA LEU A 289 -14.46 -3.26 12.54
C LEU A 289 -13.15 -3.41 11.77
N VAL A 290 -13.04 -4.42 10.89
CA VAL A 290 -11.83 -4.64 10.09
C VAL A 290 -11.70 -3.62 8.95
N LYS A 291 -12.82 -3.21 8.36
CA LYS A 291 -12.85 -2.35 7.16
C LYS A 291 -12.87 -0.85 7.47
N TYR A 292 -13.70 -0.43 8.43
CA TYR A 292 -14.12 0.96 8.63
C TYR A 292 -13.67 1.54 9.98
N TYR A 293 -12.71 0.91 10.66
CA TYR A 293 -12.24 1.44 11.94
C TYR A 293 -11.69 2.88 11.87
N PRO A 294 -11.03 3.36 10.79
CA PRO A 294 -10.54 4.74 10.77
C PRO A 294 -11.67 5.75 10.89
N GLU A 295 -12.76 5.53 10.16
CA GLU A 295 -13.97 6.35 10.19
C GLU A 295 -14.68 6.24 11.54
N ILE A 296 -14.79 5.03 12.09
CA ILE A 296 -15.40 4.78 13.40
C ILE A 296 -14.63 5.51 14.51
N MET A 297 -13.30 5.38 14.52
CA MET A 297 -12.44 6.01 15.52
C MET A 297 -12.46 7.54 15.39
N SER A 298 -12.30 8.07 14.18
CA SER A 298 -12.35 9.51 13.93
C SER A 298 -13.71 10.09 14.31
N GLY A 299 -14.81 9.46 13.89
CA GLY A 299 -16.17 9.90 14.21
C GLY A 299 -16.45 9.94 15.71
N ALA A 300 -15.95 8.95 16.47
CA ALA A 300 -16.07 8.95 17.92
C ALA A 300 -15.32 10.12 18.58
N TYR A 301 -14.11 10.45 18.10
CA TYR A 301 -13.35 11.62 18.59
C TYR A 301 -13.99 12.95 18.19
N THR A 302 -14.65 13.01 17.04
CA THR A 302 -15.40 14.19 16.61
C THR A 302 -16.63 14.43 17.48
N HIS A 303 -17.46 13.39 17.68
CA HIS A 303 -18.80 13.55 18.22
C HIS A 303 -18.93 13.19 19.71
N ALA A 304 -18.01 12.38 20.25
CA ALA A 304 -18.08 11.86 21.62
C ALA A 304 -16.82 12.14 22.46
N TRP A 305 -16.01 13.15 22.09
CA TRP A 305 -14.76 13.50 22.80
C TRP A 305 -14.93 13.60 24.32
N GLY A 306 -16.00 14.22 24.80
CA GLY A 306 -16.26 14.36 26.24
C GLY A 306 -16.28 13.02 26.98
N ARG A 307 -16.87 11.98 26.37
CA ARG A 307 -16.91 10.62 26.94
C ARG A 307 -15.56 9.93 26.79
N ILE A 308 -14.90 10.05 25.63
CA ILE A 308 -13.57 9.50 25.39
C ILE A 308 -12.57 10.01 26.44
N ALA A 309 -12.62 11.31 26.75
CA ALA A 309 -11.71 11.92 27.72
C ALA A 309 -12.01 11.53 29.18
N SER A 310 -13.24 11.14 29.51
CA SER A 310 -13.67 10.92 30.91
C SER A 310 -13.87 9.45 31.31
N ASP A 311 -14.15 8.57 30.36
CA ASP A 311 -14.52 7.17 30.60
C ASP A 311 -13.51 6.22 29.94
N PRO A 312 -12.61 5.59 30.72
CA PRO A 312 -11.61 4.66 30.20
C PRO A 312 -12.21 3.47 29.44
N SER A 313 -13.39 2.99 29.86
CA SER A 313 -14.08 1.88 29.19
C SER A 313 -14.54 2.30 27.80
N PHE A 314 -15.16 3.48 27.72
CA PHE A 314 -15.59 4.05 26.45
C PHE A 314 -14.40 4.39 25.53
N TYR A 315 -13.34 4.98 26.07
CA TYR A 315 -12.09 5.21 25.34
C TYR A 315 -11.55 3.90 24.75
N ASN A 316 -11.50 2.83 25.55
CA ASN A 316 -10.97 1.53 25.13
C ASN A 316 -11.80 0.87 24.02
N THR A 317 -13.12 1.07 24.00
CA THR A 317 -13.98 0.64 22.88
C THR A 317 -13.48 1.18 21.54
N PHE A 318 -13.11 2.46 21.50
CA PHE A 318 -12.67 3.13 20.26
C PHE A 318 -11.15 3.05 20.03
N GLN A 319 -10.41 2.27 20.82
CA GLN A 319 -9.03 1.89 20.49
C GLN A 319 -9.01 0.60 19.67
N ILE A 320 -9.72 0.58 18.54
CA ILE A 320 -10.00 -0.65 17.76
C ILE A 320 -8.70 -1.34 17.31
N VAL A 321 -7.69 -0.58 16.89
CA VAL A 321 -6.37 -1.11 16.52
C VAL A 321 -5.72 -1.85 17.69
N GLN A 322 -5.75 -1.27 18.90
CA GLN A 322 -5.25 -1.94 20.10
C GLN A 322 -6.08 -3.18 20.46
N ASN A 323 -7.40 -3.14 20.24
CA ASN A 323 -8.27 -4.29 20.50
C ASN A 323 -7.93 -5.46 19.56
N ILE A 324 -7.60 -5.18 18.28
CA ILE A 324 -7.11 -6.19 17.33
C ILE A 324 -5.77 -6.77 17.79
N VAL A 325 -4.82 -5.93 18.18
CA VAL A 325 -3.50 -6.35 18.69
C VAL A 325 -3.63 -7.23 19.94
N ASP A 326 -4.40 -6.77 20.93
CA ASP A 326 -4.68 -7.53 22.15
C ASP A 326 -5.38 -8.86 21.84
N GLY A 327 -6.32 -8.86 20.89
CA GLY A 327 -7.06 -10.06 20.48
C GLY A 327 -6.18 -11.11 19.80
N LEU A 328 -5.30 -10.70 18.88
CA LEU A 328 -4.32 -11.60 18.26
C LEU A 328 -3.39 -12.21 19.30
N HIS A 329 -2.87 -11.40 20.22
CA HIS A 329 -2.06 -11.90 21.32
C HIS A 329 -2.85 -12.81 22.25
N TYR A 330 -4.10 -12.48 22.57
CA TYR A 330 -4.96 -13.31 23.42
C TYR A 330 -5.19 -14.70 22.81
N LEU A 331 -5.60 -14.78 21.54
CA LEU A 331 -5.78 -16.06 20.84
C LEU A 331 -4.48 -16.88 20.84
N TYR A 332 -3.34 -16.21 20.66
CA TYR A 332 -2.02 -16.85 20.72
C TYR A 332 -1.66 -17.38 22.11
N VAL A 333 -1.68 -16.55 23.15
CA VAL A 333 -1.22 -16.94 24.50
C VAL A 333 -2.18 -17.87 25.23
N THR A 334 -3.42 -18.00 24.74
CA THR A 334 -4.41 -18.99 25.19
C THR A 334 -4.49 -20.22 24.27
N GLU A 335 -3.56 -20.35 23.33
CA GLU A 335 -3.37 -21.53 22.47
C GLU A 335 -4.60 -21.86 21.58
N GLN A 336 -5.36 -20.85 21.19
CA GLN A 336 -6.54 -20.99 20.30
C GLN A 336 -6.12 -20.99 18.83
N ASN A 337 -5.31 -21.97 18.44
CA ASN A 337 -4.63 -22.02 17.14
C ASN A 337 -5.59 -21.87 15.94
N ASP A 338 -6.67 -22.67 15.87
CA ASP A 338 -7.61 -22.64 14.73
C ASP A 338 -8.25 -21.25 14.55
N ARG A 339 -8.63 -20.62 15.68
CA ARG A 339 -9.19 -19.27 15.71
C ARG A 339 -8.17 -18.22 15.30
N LEU A 340 -6.93 -18.36 15.74
CA LEU A 340 -5.84 -17.46 15.39
C LEU A 340 -5.53 -17.51 13.88
N VAL A 341 -5.45 -18.72 13.30
CA VAL A 341 -5.27 -18.92 11.85
C VAL A 341 -6.42 -18.28 11.08
N THR A 342 -7.66 -18.63 11.44
CA THR A 342 -8.86 -18.11 10.76
C THR A 342 -8.95 -16.58 10.83
N THR A 343 -8.70 -16.00 12.01
CA THR A 343 -8.70 -14.55 12.21
C THR A 343 -7.61 -13.87 11.38
N SER A 344 -6.42 -14.48 11.31
CA SER A 344 -5.32 -13.92 10.52
C SER A 344 -5.61 -13.97 9.02
N GLU A 345 -6.19 -15.06 8.52
CA GLU A 345 -6.66 -15.16 7.12
C GLU A 345 -7.74 -14.12 6.83
N PHE A 346 -8.73 -13.97 7.72
CA PHE A 346 -9.80 -12.98 7.58
C PHE A 346 -9.25 -11.54 7.53
N LEU A 347 -8.36 -11.17 8.46
CA LEU A 347 -7.74 -9.85 8.49
C LEU A 347 -6.93 -9.58 7.21
N LEU A 348 -6.07 -10.52 6.78
CA LEU A 348 -5.26 -10.35 5.58
C LEU A 348 -6.11 -10.23 4.31
N ALA A 349 -7.24 -10.94 4.23
CA ALA A 349 -8.14 -10.91 3.09
C ALA A 349 -9.01 -9.64 3.03
N ASN A 350 -9.44 -9.11 4.18
CA ASN A 350 -10.48 -8.07 4.24
C ASN A 350 -9.99 -6.66 4.59
N MET A 351 -8.84 -6.52 5.27
CA MET A 351 -8.31 -5.18 5.59
C MET A 351 -8.03 -4.36 4.33
N VAL A 352 -8.19 -3.04 4.45
CA VAL A 352 -7.78 -2.05 3.47
C VAL A 352 -7.02 -0.93 4.15
N SER A 353 -6.05 -0.35 3.45
CA SER A 353 -5.30 0.81 3.95
C SER A 353 -6.01 2.08 3.54
N HIS A 354 -6.17 3.01 4.46
CA HIS A 354 -6.60 4.39 4.25
C HIS A 354 -5.40 5.33 4.41
N THR A 355 -5.60 6.61 4.17
CA THR A 355 -4.55 7.63 4.28
C THR A 355 -4.18 7.96 5.74
N LEU A 356 -3.10 8.74 5.92
CA LEU A 356 -2.69 9.31 7.21
C LEU A 356 -2.37 8.25 8.27
N PHE A 357 -2.90 8.42 9.49
CA PHE A 357 -2.60 7.59 10.66
C PHE A 357 -2.90 6.11 10.47
N ASP A 358 -3.81 5.80 9.55
CA ASP A 358 -4.21 4.45 9.27
C ASP A 358 -3.07 3.60 8.69
N LEU A 359 -2.16 4.19 7.92
CA LEU A 359 -0.99 3.47 7.38
C LEU A 359 -0.09 2.92 8.49
N MET A 360 0.09 3.68 9.57
CA MET A 360 0.83 3.23 10.74
C MET A 360 0.05 2.21 11.56
N SER A 361 -1.27 2.40 11.69
CA SER A 361 -2.16 1.43 12.33
C SER A 361 -2.11 0.07 11.63
N LYS A 362 -2.08 0.06 10.30
CA LYS A 362 -1.90 -1.16 9.49
C LYS A 362 -0.52 -1.79 9.69
N LYS A 363 0.54 -0.99 9.65
CA LYS A 363 1.91 -1.48 9.93
C LYS A 363 1.97 -2.18 11.29
N ARG A 364 1.31 -1.62 12.30
CA ARG A 364 1.23 -2.17 13.65
C ARG A 364 0.51 -3.51 13.73
N ILE A 365 -0.68 -3.61 13.12
CA ILE A 365 -1.43 -4.89 13.04
C ILE A 365 -0.59 -5.95 12.34
N LEU A 366 0.00 -5.63 11.18
CA LEU A 366 0.80 -6.58 10.41
C LEU A 366 2.08 -7.00 11.13
N SER A 367 2.76 -6.08 11.83
CA SER A 367 3.94 -6.39 12.65
C SER A 367 3.57 -7.31 13.82
N THR A 368 2.41 -7.08 14.45
CA THR A 368 1.88 -7.98 15.48
C THR A 368 1.63 -9.37 14.91
N MET A 369 1.02 -9.48 13.73
CA MET A 369 0.80 -10.77 13.07
C MET A 369 2.12 -11.48 12.76
N ILE A 370 3.12 -10.78 12.20
CA ILE A 370 4.45 -11.33 11.94
C ILE A 370 5.08 -11.89 13.23
N ASN A 371 5.08 -11.08 14.30
CA ASN A 371 5.64 -11.48 15.59
C ASN A 371 4.93 -12.72 16.16
N VAL A 372 3.59 -12.77 16.06
CA VAL A 372 2.78 -13.89 16.54
C VAL A 372 3.00 -15.16 15.70
N VAL A 373 3.08 -15.06 14.37
CA VAL A 373 3.38 -16.21 13.48
C VAL A 373 4.73 -16.82 13.84
N VAL A 374 5.77 -15.99 13.97
CA VAL A 374 7.12 -16.42 14.31
C VAL A 374 7.16 -17.08 15.69
N ALA A 375 6.47 -16.49 16.68
CA ALA A 375 6.45 -17.00 18.04
C ALA A 375 5.63 -18.30 18.16
N ALA A 376 4.58 -18.48 17.36
CA ALA A 376 3.73 -19.67 17.38
C ALA A 376 4.44 -20.91 16.84
N LYS A 377 5.37 -20.76 15.89
CA LYS A 377 6.08 -21.88 15.24
C LYS A 377 5.14 -22.98 14.75
N ASN A 378 3.94 -22.59 14.33
CA ASN A 378 2.91 -23.49 13.81
C ASN A 378 3.04 -23.57 12.27
N PRO A 379 3.25 -24.77 11.69
CA PRO A 379 3.41 -24.95 10.25
C PRO A 379 2.22 -24.46 9.42
N GLU A 380 0.99 -24.86 9.79
CA GLU A 380 -0.22 -24.44 9.11
C GLU A 380 -0.36 -22.91 9.13
N PHE A 381 -0.20 -22.31 10.30
CA PHE A 381 -0.34 -20.87 10.45
C PHE A 381 0.69 -20.10 9.61
N SER A 382 1.94 -20.55 9.62
CA SER A 382 3.02 -19.93 8.83
C SER A 382 2.74 -20.07 7.33
N TYR A 383 2.28 -21.25 6.89
CA TYR A 383 1.89 -21.51 5.51
C TYR A 383 0.73 -20.59 5.09
N LYS A 384 -0.38 -20.56 5.85
CA LYS A 384 -1.54 -19.72 5.56
C LYS A 384 -1.22 -18.23 5.61
N PHE A 385 -0.37 -17.81 6.53
CA PHE A 385 0.10 -16.42 6.61
C PHE A 385 0.85 -15.99 5.33
N ILE A 386 1.76 -16.81 4.82
CA ILE A 386 2.49 -16.51 3.57
C ILE A 386 1.53 -16.40 2.38
N LEU A 387 0.55 -17.32 2.27
CA LEU A 387 -0.45 -17.26 1.21
C LEU A 387 -1.31 -16.01 1.31
N GLY A 388 -1.82 -15.70 2.51
CA GLY A 388 -2.64 -14.53 2.78
C GLY A 388 -1.88 -13.23 2.52
N LEU A 389 -0.64 -13.11 3.00
CA LEU A 389 0.19 -11.92 2.82
C LEU A 389 0.50 -11.67 1.34
N ALA A 390 0.77 -12.71 0.55
CA ALA A 390 1.06 -12.57 -0.88
C ALA A 390 -0.11 -11.94 -1.66
N GLN A 391 -1.35 -12.15 -1.21
CA GLN A 391 -2.56 -11.69 -1.88
C GLN A 391 -3.21 -10.48 -1.19
N SER A 392 -2.83 -10.20 0.06
CA SER A 392 -3.46 -9.19 0.91
C SER A 392 -3.44 -7.80 0.26
N PRO A 393 -4.55 -7.05 0.31
CA PRO A 393 -4.60 -5.66 -0.16
C PRO A 393 -3.69 -4.72 0.65
N VAL A 394 -3.38 -5.08 1.90
CA VAL A 394 -2.54 -4.27 2.80
C VAL A 394 -1.08 -4.73 2.87
N ARG A 395 -0.67 -5.68 2.01
CA ARG A 395 0.69 -6.27 2.05
C ARG A 395 1.82 -5.24 1.90
N ARG A 396 1.57 -4.13 1.19
CA ARG A 396 2.52 -3.02 1.08
C ARG A 396 2.98 -2.57 2.46
N GLU A 397 2.07 -2.52 3.44
CA GLU A 397 2.35 -1.95 4.75
C GLU A 397 3.22 -2.89 5.60
N ALA A 398 3.18 -4.21 5.34
CA ALA A 398 4.13 -5.16 5.93
C ALA A 398 5.54 -5.00 5.35
N TYR A 399 5.64 -4.61 4.08
CA TYR A 399 6.89 -4.51 3.33
C TYR A 399 7.60 -3.16 3.48
N ILE A 400 6.92 -2.11 3.98
CA ILE A 400 7.57 -0.83 4.30
C ILE A 400 8.45 -1.00 5.54
N GLU A 401 9.67 -0.51 5.43
CA GLU A 401 10.71 -0.61 6.47
C GLU A 401 11.03 0.80 6.97
N TYR A 402 10.50 1.16 8.14
CA TYR A 402 10.73 2.47 8.74
C TYR A 402 12.06 2.46 9.50
N ASN A 403 12.93 3.44 9.22
CA ASN A 403 14.16 3.60 10.00
C ASN A 403 13.91 4.44 11.25
N VAL A 404 13.32 3.81 12.27
CA VAL A 404 12.91 4.47 13.51
C VAL A 404 14.09 5.10 14.25
N ASP A 405 15.30 4.52 14.17
CA ASP A 405 16.53 5.11 14.69
C ASP A 405 16.82 6.51 14.13
N SER A 406 16.38 6.78 12.89
CA SER A 406 16.62 8.07 12.24
C SER A 406 15.74 9.17 12.82
N LEU A 407 14.61 8.83 13.46
CA LEU A 407 13.76 9.81 14.15
C LEU A 407 14.54 10.48 15.30
N ASN A 408 15.19 9.69 16.14
CA ASN A 408 16.01 10.22 17.23
C ASN A 408 17.21 11.03 16.73
N LYS A 409 17.86 10.60 15.64
CA LYS A 409 18.95 11.36 15.01
C LYS A 409 18.47 12.72 14.50
N LYS A 410 17.27 12.79 13.90
CA LYS A 410 16.67 14.04 13.42
C LYS A 410 16.37 15.03 14.55
N LYS A 411 16.04 14.55 15.77
CA LYS A 411 15.84 15.42 16.94
C LYS A 411 17.09 16.23 17.32
N LEU A 412 18.29 15.76 16.96
CA LEU A 412 19.54 16.50 17.16
C LEU A 412 19.60 17.82 16.35
N LYS A 413 18.78 17.98 15.29
CA LYS A 413 18.70 19.22 14.49
C LYS A 413 18.49 20.46 15.36
N ALA A 414 17.69 20.33 16.42
CA ALA A 414 17.39 21.44 17.33
C ALA A 414 18.57 21.88 18.22
N LEU A 415 19.61 21.05 18.32
CA LEU A 415 20.78 21.28 19.18
C LEU A 415 22.01 21.76 18.40
N LEU A 416 21.90 21.89 17.07
CA LEU A 416 23.01 22.27 16.21
C LEU A 416 23.41 23.75 16.38
N PRO A 417 24.71 24.09 16.20
CA PRO A 417 25.84 23.18 15.94
C PRO A 417 26.36 22.51 17.22
N LEU A 418 26.83 21.27 17.12
CA LEU A 418 27.37 20.50 18.24
C LEU A 418 28.90 20.49 18.22
N SER A 419 29.53 20.69 19.38
CA SER A 419 30.99 20.71 19.52
C SER A 419 31.63 19.32 19.57
N ASP A 420 30.81 18.29 19.72
CA ASP A 420 31.16 16.89 19.88
C ASP A 420 30.24 16.02 19.03
N PHE A 421 30.61 14.75 18.88
CA PHE A 421 29.88 13.79 18.05
C PHE A 421 28.96 12.94 18.92
N PRO A 422 27.62 13.08 18.83
CA PRO A 422 26.68 12.37 19.69
C PRO A 422 26.69 10.86 19.49
N ASP A 423 26.43 10.12 20.57
CA ASP A 423 26.40 8.65 20.56
C ASP A 423 25.30 8.10 19.62
N GLU A 424 24.20 8.83 19.45
CA GLU A 424 23.10 8.49 18.54
C GLU A 424 23.56 8.39 17.08
N LEU A 425 24.63 9.08 16.72
CA LEU A 425 25.21 9.07 15.38
C LEU A 425 26.29 8.00 15.19
N LEU A 426 26.68 7.28 16.24
CA LEU A 426 27.65 6.17 16.15
C LEU A 426 27.01 4.89 15.59
N LEU A 427 25.75 4.63 15.93
CA LEU A 427 25.05 3.40 15.57
C LEU A 427 24.17 3.58 14.32
N ILE A 428 24.29 2.64 13.38
CA ILE A 428 23.40 2.56 12.22
C ILE A 428 21.99 2.22 12.70
N LYS A 429 21.87 1.16 13.52
CA LYS A 429 20.67 0.71 14.22
C LYS A 429 20.99 0.45 15.69
N ASN A 430 20.19 0.96 16.60
CA ASN A 430 20.28 0.70 18.03
C ASN A 430 19.16 -0.29 18.43
N PRO A 431 19.48 -1.59 18.61
CA PRO A 431 18.47 -2.60 18.93
C PRO A 431 17.87 -2.45 20.33
N SER A 432 18.49 -1.66 21.22
CA SER A 432 18.01 -1.40 22.58
C SER A 432 17.27 -0.08 22.71
N LEU A 433 17.01 0.62 21.59
CA LEU A 433 16.32 1.89 21.59
C LEU A 433 14.83 1.68 21.91
N GLU A 434 14.41 2.10 23.10
CA GLU A 434 13.00 2.29 23.39
C GLU A 434 12.53 3.55 22.65
N VAL A 435 11.62 3.38 21.71
CA VAL A 435 11.09 4.49 20.91
C VAL A 435 9.75 4.89 21.50
N VAL A 436 9.70 6.12 22.02
CA VAL A 436 8.45 6.78 22.37
C VAL A 436 8.14 7.77 21.25
N LEU A 437 7.12 7.47 20.45
CA LEU A 437 6.72 8.32 19.34
C LEU A 437 5.85 9.48 19.83
N ASP A 438 6.26 10.69 19.46
CA ASP A 438 5.43 11.88 19.58
C ASP A 438 4.75 12.24 18.25
N PHE A 439 3.99 13.34 18.26
CA PHE A 439 3.28 13.79 17.07
C PHE A 439 4.23 14.25 15.96
N ASP A 440 5.38 14.82 16.29
CA ASP A 440 6.35 15.27 15.29
C ASP A 440 7.04 14.06 14.63
N ASP A 441 7.31 13.02 15.41
CA ASP A 441 7.74 11.71 14.89
C ASP A 441 6.71 11.12 13.93
N PHE A 442 5.42 11.25 14.23
CA PHE A 442 4.34 10.83 13.32
C PHE A 442 4.38 11.60 11.99
N ILE A 443 4.57 12.92 12.01
CA ILE A 443 4.71 13.72 10.78
C ILE A 443 5.93 13.26 9.98
N GLU A 444 7.05 12.98 10.65
CA GLU A 444 8.25 12.45 10.01
C GLU A 444 8.03 11.07 9.35
N VAL A 445 7.28 10.20 10.01
CA VAL A 445 6.88 8.90 9.44
C VAL A 445 5.91 9.09 8.27
N LEU A 446 4.97 10.03 8.34
CA LEU A 446 4.04 10.33 7.24
C LEU A 446 4.78 10.75 5.97
N LYS A 447 5.87 11.51 6.08
CA LYS A 447 6.69 11.90 4.90
C LYS A 447 7.17 10.68 4.11
N GLU A 448 7.53 9.59 4.79
CA GLU A 448 7.97 8.35 4.15
C GLU A 448 6.85 7.64 3.37
N THR A 449 5.59 7.91 3.74
CA THR A 449 4.41 7.31 3.11
C THR A 449 3.96 8.05 1.84
N LEU A 450 4.36 9.32 1.68
CA LEU A 450 3.99 10.14 0.54
C LEU A 450 4.60 9.65 -0.77
N GLY A 451 4.02 10.04 -1.90
CA GLY A 451 4.59 9.75 -3.23
C GLY A 451 5.85 10.56 -3.51
N GLU A 452 6.68 10.06 -4.43
CA GLU A 452 7.94 10.70 -4.86
C GLU A 452 7.72 12.15 -5.32
N THR A 453 6.56 12.46 -5.90
CA THR A 453 6.17 13.81 -6.30
C THR A 453 6.28 14.82 -5.15
N TYR A 454 5.87 14.44 -3.94
CA TYR A 454 5.95 15.33 -2.78
C TYR A 454 7.41 15.55 -2.37
N THR A 455 8.18 14.47 -2.26
CA THR A 455 9.63 14.52 -1.96
C THR A 455 10.42 15.33 -3.00
N LEU A 456 9.99 15.30 -4.26
CA LEU A 456 10.70 15.93 -5.37
C LEU A 456 10.30 17.40 -5.60
N ASN A 457 9.14 17.85 -5.09
CA ASN A 457 8.61 19.18 -5.37
C ASN A 457 8.52 20.08 -4.12
N PHE A 458 8.57 19.52 -2.91
CA PHE A 458 8.55 20.26 -1.65
C PHE A 458 9.91 20.15 -0.95
N ASN A 459 10.38 21.24 -0.34
CA ASN A 459 11.46 21.14 0.64
C ASN A 459 10.91 20.59 1.97
N ASP A 460 11.79 20.21 2.91
CA ASP A 460 11.40 19.50 4.13
C ASP A 460 10.51 20.36 5.07
N ASP A 461 10.71 21.68 5.11
CA ASP A 461 9.94 22.60 5.94
C ASP A 461 8.53 22.86 5.36
N ASP A 462 8.41 23.08 4.04
CA ASP A 462 7.13 23.20 3.35
C ASP A 462 6.32 21.91 3.44
N LEU A 463 6.99 20.76 3.34
CA LEU A 463 6.34 19.46 3.47
C LEU A 463 5.85 19.20 4.90
N ASN A 464 6.64 19.61 5.91
CA ASN A 464 6.22 19.59 7.31
C ASN A 464 4.96 20.44 7.53
N ALA A 465 4.95 21.67 7.05
CA ALA A 465 3.81 22.56 7.18
C ALA A 465 2.55 21.97 6.51
N LEU A 466 2.68 21.50 5.27
CA LEU A 466 1.60 20.86 4.53
C LEU A 466 1.02 19.65 5.28
N LEU A 467 1.86 18.76 5.80
CA LEU A 467 1.40 17.57 6.51
C LEU A 467 0.72 17.92 7.84
N ASN A 468 1.24 18.90 8.57
CA ASN A 468 0.59 19.42 9.77
C ASN A 468 -0.80 19.98 9.42
N ASP A 469 -0.89 20.84 8.41
CA ASP A 469 -2.17 21.41 7.97
C ASP A 469 -3.16 20.33 7.53
N ILE A 470 -2.70 19.29 6.83
CA ILE A 470 -3.55 18.17 6.43
C ILE A 470 -4.09 17.44 7.66
N VAL A 471 -3.25 17.13 8.66
CA VAL A 471 -3.66 16.38 9.85
C VAL A 471 -4.57 17.22 10.76
N GLU A 472 -4.26 18.50 10.94
CA GLU A 472 -5.04 19.43 11.75
C GLU A 472 -6.35 19.84 11.06
N GLY A 473 -6.36 19.85 9.72
CA GLY A 473 -7.53 20.11 8.88
C GLY A 473 -8.42 18.90 8.61
N GLN A 474 -8.19 17.75 9.27
CA GLN A 474 -9.15 16.64 9.28
C GLN A 474 -10.38 17.00 10.13
N GLU A 475 -10.89 16.07 10.91
CA GLU A 475 -12.04 16.28 11.78
C GLU A 475 -11.64 16.85 13.17
N PRO A 476 -12.57 17.48 13.91
CA PRO A 476 -12.33 17.90 15.28
C PRO A 476 -11.73 16.80 16.16
N ASN A 477 -10.68 17.13 16.90
CA ASN A 477 -9.91 16.22 17.77
C ASN A 477 -9.12 15.10 17.06
N PHE A 478 -9.00 15.09 15.73
CA PHE A 478 -8.18 14.08 15.03
C PHE A 478 -6.72 14.05 15.49
N LYS A 479 -6.09 15.22 15.71
CA LYS A 479 -4.74 15.30 16.31
C LYS A 479 -4.65 14.60 17.67
N LYS A 480 -5.71 14.67 18.49
CA LYS A 480 -5.76 13.97 19.78
C LYS A 480 -5.87 12.47 19.61
N LEU A 481 -6.68 11.99 18.66
CA LEU A 481 -6.77 10.58 18.29
C LEU A 481 -5.38 10.02 17.95
N VAL A 482 -4.63 10.74 17.11
CA VAL A 482 -3.25 10.38 16.75
C VAL A 482 -2.37 10.31 18.00
N ILE A 483 -2.32 11.38 18.80
CA ILE A 483 -1.49 11.44 20.01
C ILE A 483 -1.82 10.31 21.00
N GLU A 484 -3.09 10.01 21.24
CA GLU A 484 -3.51 8.97 22.17
C GLU A 484 -3.20 7.57 21.65
N SER A 485 -3.33 7.37 20.33
CA SER A 485 -3.01 6.10 19.69
C SER A 485 -1.49 5.85 19.62
N LEU A 486 -0.66 6.88 19.44
CA LEU A 486 0.81 6.77 19.43
C LEU A 486 1.39 6.25 20.76
N ARG A 487 0.68 6.44 21.89
CA ARG A 487 1.10 5.92 23.20
C ARG A 487 1.24 4.40 23.28
N TYR A 488 0.67 3.70 22.31
CA TYR A 488 0.77 2.24 22.23
C TYR A 488 1.84 1.75 21.27
N PHE A 489 2.51 2.64 20.53
CA PHE A 489 3.54 2.26 19.55
C PHE A 489 4.90 2.10 20.20
N ASN A 490 5.51 0.93 20.00
CA ASN A 490 6.89 0.62 20.40
C ASN A 490 7.70 0.14 19.18
N SER A 491 8.96 -0.25 19.41
CA SER A 491 9.85 -0.72 18.34
C SER A 491 9.40 -2.04 17.69
N GLU A 492 8.68 -2.91 18.39
CA GLU A 492 8.10 -4.16 17.83
C GLU A 492 6.97 -3.88 16.83
N ASP A 493 6.32 -2.72 16.91
CA ASP A 493 5.27 -2.32 15.94
C ASP A 493 5.85 -1.91 14.58
N PHE A 494 7.18 -1.75 14.50
CA PHE A 494 7.94 -1.51 13.27
C PHE A 494 8.80 -2.72 12.88
N THR A 495 8.45 -3.92 13.37
CA THR A 495 9.13 -5.15 12.99
C THR A 495 9.32 -5.25 11.48
N SER A 496 10.54 -5.58 11.09
CA SER A 496 10.91 -5.78 9.70
C SER A 496 10.58 -7.20 9.25
N LEU A 497 9.82 -7.33 8.15
CA LEU A 497 9.58 -8.64 7.54
C LEU A 497 10.90 -9.33 7.18
N SER A 498 11.92 -8.56 6.76
CA SER A 498 13.23 -9.12 6.43
C SER A 498 13.89 -9.88 7.57
N THR A 499 13.59 -9.53 8.82
CA THR A 499 14.21 -10.18 9.99
C THR A 499 13.56 -11.52 10.31
N HIS A 500 12.35 -11.77 9.80
CA HIS A 500 11.54 -12.93 10.18
C HIS A 500 11.18 -13.86 9.02
N ILE A 501 11.35 -13.42 7.77
CA ILE A 501 10.93 -14.21 6.61
C ILE A 501 11.53 -15.61 6.59
N GLU A 502 12.82 -15.76 6.92
CA GLU A 502 13.49 -17.07 6.97
C GLU A 502 12.80 -18.02 7.95
N ALA A 503 12.59 -17.59 9.19
CA ALA A 503 11.95 -18.41 10.23
C ALA A 503 10.49 -18.77 9.89
N ILE A 504 9.76 -17.85 9.26
CA ILE A 504 8.39 -18.12 8.79
C ILE A 504 8.41 -19.19 7.70
N LEU A 505 9.33 -19.09 6.73
CA LEU A 505 9.44 -20.05 5.62
C LEU A 505 9.91 -21.43 6.09
N GLU A 506 10.88 -21.49 7.00
CA GLU A 506 11.32 -22.74 7.65
C GLU A 506 10.18 -23.43 8.39
N THR A 507 9.27 -22.67 8.98
CA THR A 507 8.11 -23.24 9.67
C THR A 507 7.04 -23.68 8.67
N ALA A 508 6.74 -22.83 7.67
CA ALA A 508 5.71 -23.06 6.66
C ALA A 508 5.97 -24.29 5.78
N GLU A 509 7.23 -24.55 5.42
CA GLU A 509 7.60 -25.68 4.55
C GLU A 509 7.35 -27.06 5.19
N ASN A 510 7.17 -27.10 6.52
CA ASN A 510 6.87 -28.31 7.28
C ASN A 510 5.36 -28.62 7.37
N PHE A 511 4.49 -27.82 6.74
CA PHE A 511 3.06 -28.12 6.72
C PHE A 511 2.75 -29.24 5.72
N GLU A 512 2.46 -30.44 6.23
CA GLU A 512 2.31 -31.66 5.43
C GLU A 512 1.14 -31.59 4.43
N ASP A 513 0.03 -30.95 4.82
CA ASP A 513 -1.16 -30.79 3.97
C ASP A 513 -1.08 -29.58 3.02
N GLY A 514 0.05 -28.85 3.03
CA GLY A 514 0.27 -27.66 2.21
C GLY A 514 0.61 -27.97 0.75
N ASP A 515 0.08 -27.16 -0.17
CA ASP A 515 0.51 -27.16 -1.56
C ASP A 515 1.84 -26.41 -1.71
N LYS A 516 2.90 -27.18 -1.98
CA LYS A 516 4.27 -26.65 -2.14
C LYS A 516 4.43 -25.75 -3.35
N GLU A 517 3.70 -25.99 -4.43
CA GLU A 517 3.74 -25.14 -5.63
C GLU A 517 3.05 -23.81 -5.36
N LEU A 518 1.92 -23.85 -4.65
CA LEU A 518 1.22 -22.64 -4.20
C LEU A 518 2.09 -21.82 -3.24
N LEU A 519 2.75 -22.45 -2.28
CA LEU A 519 3.69 -21.79 -1.38
C LEU A 519 4.83 -21.13 -2.16
N SER A 520 5.50 -21.87 -3.04
CA SER A 520 6.58 -21.33 -3.90
C SER A 520 6.10 -20.12 -4.71
N THR A 521 4.90 -20.20 -5.28
CA THR A 521 4.29 -19.10 -6.04
C THR A 521 4.04 -17.88 -5.16
N ALA A 522 3.50 -18.07 -3.96
CA ALA A 522 3.28 -16.99 -2.99
C ALA A 522 4.60 -16.32 -2.58
N VAL A 523 5.64 -17.10 -2.28
CA VAL A 523 6.98 -16.58 -1.95
C VAL A 523 7.56 -15.78 -3.11
N GLY A 524 7.42 -16.25 -4.36
CA GLY A 524 7.85 -15.49 -5.54
C GLY A 524 7.13 -14.15 -5.70
N LEU A 525 5.84 -14.07 -5.35
CA LEU A 525 5.09 -12.81 -5.33
C LEU A 525 5.59 -11.86 -4.24
N ILE A 526 5.82 -12.36 -3.03
CA ILE A 526 6.36 -11.58 -1.90
C ILE A 526 7.76 -11.06 -2.25
N LEU A 527 8.66 -11.93 -2.74
CA LEU A 527 10.02 -11.58 -3.17
C LEU A 527 10.00 -10.37 -4.11
N ARG A 528 9.21 -10.48 -5.17
CA ARG A 528 9.12 -9.44 -6.19
C ARG A 528 8.58 -8.12 -5.63
N ASP A 529 7.50 -8.17 -4.86
CA ASP A 529 6.83 -6.96 -4.37
C ASP A 529 7.65 -6.28 -3.25
N TYR A 530 8.24 -7.06 -2.34
CA TYR A 530 9.12 -6.57 -1.28
C TYR A 530 10.36 -5.88 -1.87
N CYS A 531 11.11 -6.54 -2.77
CA CYS A 531 12.30 -5.93 -3.36
C CYS A 531 11.97 -4.63 -4.10
N ARG A 532 10.82 -4.56 -4.80
CA ARG A 532 10.39 -3.32 -5.47
C ARG A 532 10.12 -2.19 -4.51
N ILE A 533 9.44 -2.44 -3.39
CA ILE A 533 9.23 -1.42 -2.36
C ILE A 533 10.56 -0.92 -1.85
N GLN A 534 11.46 -1.83 -1.50
CA GLN A 534 12.73 -1.46 -0.90
C GLN A 534 13.62 -0.68 -1.87
N PHE A 535 13.60 -1.02 -3.16
CA PHE A 535 14.29 -0.23 -4.18
C PHE A 535 13.66 1.16 -4.32
N ALA A 536 12.34 1.25 -4.36
CA ALA A 536 11.67 2.55 -4.48
C ALA A 536 11.89 3.43 -3.22
N HIS A 537 11.87 2.81 -2.04
CA HIS A 537 12.19 3.45 -0.76
C HIS A 537 13.62 3.99 -0.76
N ARG A 538 14.58 3.28 -1.34
CA ARG A 538 15.95 3.78 -1.51
C ARG A 538 16.04 5.06 -2.37
N GLN A 539 15.23 5.23 -3.42
CA GLN A 539 15.22 6.54 -4.11
C GLN A 539 14.67 7.62 -3.21
N ARG A 540 13.62 7.34 -2.44
CA ARG A 540 13.01 8.36 -1.58
C ARG A 540 14.01 8.89 -0.59
N ILE A 541 14.75 8.00 0.06
CA ILE A 541 15.89 8.35 0.91
C ILE A 541 16.85 9.27 0.13
N ASN A 542 17.29 8.86 -1.07
CA ASN A 542 18.23 9.67 -1.86
C ASN A 542 17.68 11.03 -2.30
N ALA A 543 16.40 11.10 -2.67
CA ALA A 543 15.74 12.31 -3.14
C ALA A 543 15.49 13.29 -1.99
N ARG A 544 15.11 12.76 -0.82
CA ARG A 544 14.86 13.54 0.39
C ARG A 544 16.12 14.24 0.90
N TYR A 545 17.26 13.56 0.81
CA TYR A 545 18.55 14.09 1.26
C TYR A 545 19.46 14.49 0.10
N ILE A 546 18.90 14.93 -1.03
CA ILE A 546 19.67 15.24 -2.24
C ILE A 546 20.74 16.31 -1.99
N ASP A 547 20.41 17.32 -1.17
CA ASP A 547 21.31 18.42 -0.81
C ASP A 547 22.44 18.01 0.14
N TYR A 548 22.30 16.85 0.80
CA TYR A 548 23.25 16.36 1.81
C TYR A 548 24.14 15.21 1.29
N HIS A 549 24.08 14.92 -0.01
CA HIS A 549 24.71 13.75 -0.59
C HIS A 549 26.24 13.73 -0.42
N ASP A 550 26.87 14.88 -0.59
CA ASP A 550 28.32 15.02 -0.57
C ASP A 550 28.88 14.84 0.86
N TYR A 551 28.09 15.18 1.87
CA TYR A 551 28.47 15.05 3.29
C TYR A 551 28.31 13.63 3.85
N ALA A 552 27.70 12.70 3.10
CA ALA A 552 27.47 11.34 3.57
C ALA A 552 28.75 10.54 3.83
N SER A 553 29.90 11.01 3.34
CA SER A 553 31.22 10.40 3.55
C SER A 553 32.14 11.21 4.46
N ASP A 554 31.68 12.36 4.96
CA ASP A 554 32.49 13.28 5.74
C ASP A 554 32.38 13.03 7.24
N MET A 555 33.32 13.60 7.99
CA MET A 555 33.30 13.65 9.45
C MET A 555 34.11 14.84 9.92
N TYR A 556 33.47 15.82 10.55
CA TYR A 556 34.11 17.03 11.06
C TYR A 556 33.38 17.61 12.27
N LEU A 557 34.03 18.57 12.92
CA LEU A 557 33.46 19.36 14.02
C LEU A 557 33.66 20.85 13.74
N PRO A 558 32.76 21.74 14.19
CA PRO A 558 31.49 21.40 14.86
C PRO A 558 30.51 20.72 13.91
N LEU A 559 29.70 19.82 14.44
CA LEU A 559 28.68 19.10 13.68
C LEU A 559 27.53 20.08 13.37
N ASP A 560 27.27 20.27 12.08
CA ASP A 560 26.23 21.14 11.56
C ASP A 560 25.10 20.33 10.88
N SER A 561 24.18 21.04 10.23
CA SER A 561 23.03 20.42 9.57
C SER A 561 23.47 19.50 8.44
N ASP A 562 24.49 19.92 7.69
CA ASP A 562 24.97 19.22 6.51
C ASP A 562 25.57 17.86 6.89
N LEU A 563 26.43 17.85 7.91
CA LEU A 563 26.99 16.60 8.43
C LEU A 563 25.92 15.71 9.09
N LEU A 564 24.99 16.29 9.88
CA LEU A 564 23.92 15.52 10.53
C LEU A 564 23.10 14.74 9.50
N PHE A 565 22.59 15.43 8.48
CA PHE A 565 21.73 14.81 7.46
C PHE A 565 22.52 13.94 6.48
N GLY A 566 23.80 14.24 6.24
CA GLY A 566 24.71 13.33 5.53
C GLY A 566 24.86 11.97 6.25
N ILE A 567 25.02 11.98 7.57
CA ILE A 567 25.09 10.76 8.40
C ILE A 567 23.76 10.00 8.40
N ILE A 568 22.63 10.71 8.55
CA ILE A 568 21.29 10.10 8.50
C ILE A 568 21.08 9.40 7.14
N LEU A 569 21.39 10.06 6.03
CA LEU A 569 21.33 9.49 4.68
C LEU A 569 22.16 8.20 4.58
N LYS A 570 23.41 8.22 5.07
CA LYS A 570 24.28 7.03 5.10
C LYS A 570 23.65 5.87 5.88
N HIS A 571 23.11 6.15 7.07
CA HIS A 571 22.54 5.13 7.95
C HIS A 571 21.24 4.54 7.39
N GLU A 572 20.37 5.35 6.80
CA GLU A 572 19.15 4.88 6.13
C GLU A 572 19.47 4.02 4.90
N ARG A 573 20.45 4.42 4.07
CA ARG A 573 20.93 3.63 2.93
C ARG A 573 21.45 2.25 3.37
N TRP A 574 22.24 2.20 4.43
CA TRP A 574 22.76 0.95 4.96
C TRP A 574 21.68 0.07 5.55
N THR A 575 20.75 0.65 6.32
CA THR A 575 19.59 -0.06 6.87
C THR A 575 18.75 -0.72 5.78
N ASN A 576 18.45 0.01 4.71
CA ASN A 576 17.71 -0.53 3.56
C ASN A 576 18.47 -1.68 2.88
N SER A 577 19.77 -1.54 2.64
CA SER A 577 20.60 -2.61 2.07
C SER A 577 20.64 -3.86 2.95
N MET A 578 20.84 -3.70 4.25
CA MET A 578 20.86 -4.82 5.20
C MET A 578 19.53 -5.57 5.26
N ASN A 579 18.40 -4.84 5.25
CA ASN A 579 17.08 -5.44 5.22
C ASN A 579 16.83 -6.20 3.90
N LEU A 580 17.29 -5.69 2.76
CA LEU A 580 17.21 -6.38 1.49
C LEU A 580 18.03 -7.68 1.47
N GLU A 581 19.27 -7.62 1.95
CA GLU A 581 20.17 -8.78 2.02
C GLU A 581 19.59 -9.87 2.91
N LYS A 582 19.18 -9.55 4.14
CA LYS A 582 18.56 -10.51 5.07
C LYS A 582 17.32 -11.18 4.47
N PHE A 583 16.45 -10.39 3.85
CA PHE A 583 15.25 -10.92 3.23
C PHE A 583 15.60 -11.89 2.09
N LEU A 584 16.52 -11.51 1.21
CA LEU A 584 16.93 -12.33 0.07
C LEU A 584 17.64 -13.62 0.53
N ASP A 585 18.46 -13.54 1.57
CA ASP A 585 19.14 -14.72 2.13
C ASP A 585 18.13 -15.74 2.67
N GLY A 586 17.07 -15.28 3.36
CA GLY A 586 15.98 -16.16 3.79
C GLY A 586 15.24 -16.84 2.63
N VAL A 587 14.96 -16.09 1.55
CA VAL A 587 14.32 -16.64 0.34
C VAL A 587 15.24 -17.59 -0.43
N LEU A 588 16.55 -17.30 -0.49
CA LEU A 588 17.55 -18.17 -1.10
C LEU A 588 17.66 -19.49 -0.33
N GLY A 589 17.74 -19.43 1.01
CA GLY A 589 17.76 -20.62 1.86
C GLY A 589 16.54 -21.52 1.64
N PHE A 590 15.34 -20.93 1.62
CA PHE A 590 14.11 -21.65 1.27
C PHE A 590 14.16 -22.27 -0.13
N SER A 591 14.63 -21.51 -1.12
CA SER A 591 14.71 -21.97 -2.52
C SER A 591 15.68 -23.13 -2.68
N GLU A 592 16.79 -23.12 -1.96
CA GLU A 592 17.79 -24.19 -1.99
C GLU A 592 17.30 -25.46 -1.32
N ARG A 593 16.69 -25.35 -0.12
CA ARG A 593 16.10 -26.49 0.59
C ARG A 593 15.01 -27.20 -0.22
N ASN A 594 14.25 -26.44 -1.00
CA ASN A 594 13.15 -26.95 -1.83
C ASN A 594 13.51 -27.15 -3.32
N ALA A 595 14.78 -26.98 -3.71
CA ALA A 595 15.26 -27.12 -5.09
C ALA A 595 14.52 -26.24 -6.14
N LEU A 596 14.06 -25.05 -5.75
CA LEU A 596 13.32 -24.10 -6.56
C LEU A 596 14.26 -23.20 -7.38
N LYS A 597 14.70 -23.70 -8.54
CA LYS A 597 15.72 -23.02 -9.38
C LYS A 597 15.30 -21.63 -9.85
N ASP A 598 14.05 -21.46 -10.30
CA ASP A 598 13.59 -20.17 -10.83
C ASP A 598 13.50 -19.10 -9.74
N LEU A 599 12.97 -19.47 -8.57
CA LEU A 599 12.89 -18.58 -7.42
C LEU A 599 14.29 -18.17 -6.92
N LYS A 600 15.23 -19.13 -6.88
CA LYS A 600 16.64 -18.86 -6.57
C LYS A 600 17.25 -17.85 -7.55
N ASN A 601 17.10 -18.10 -8.85
CA ASN A 601 17.63 -17.21 -9.89
C ASN A 601 17.04 -15.79 -9.78
N ASP A 602 15.75 -15.67 -9.49
CA ASP A 602 15.10 -14.38 -9.28
C ASP A 602 15.66 -13.66 -8.03
N ALA A 603 15.86 -14.36 -6.92
CA ALA A 603 16.45 -13.80 -5.72
C ALA A 603 17.91 -13.34 -5.93
N ASP A 604 18.73 -14.15 -6.61
CA ASP A 604 20.11 -13.78 -6.97
C ASP A 604 20.14 -12.54 -7.88
N ASN A 605 19.22 -12.47 -8.86
CA ASN A 605 19.08 -11.31 -9.74
C ASN A 605 18.71 -10.03 -8.98
N PHE A 606 17.87 -10.13 -7.95
CA PHE A 606 17.57 -9.00 -7.07
C PHE A 606 18.77 -8.62 -6.20
N LYS A 607 19.51 -9.60 -5.68
CA LYS A 607 20.71 -9.35 -4.85
C LYS A 607 21.78 -8.56 -5.61
N LEU A 608 21.99 -8.87 -6.88
CA LEU A 608 22.95 -8.14 -7.74
C LEU A 608 22.56 -6.68 -8.02
N LYS A 609 21.30 -6.31 -7.79
CA LYS A 609 20.79 -4.96 -8.01
C LYS A 609 20.96 -4.05 -6.81
N ILE A 610 21.17 -4.59 -5.60
CA ILE A 610 21.27 -3.83 -4.34
C ILE A 610 22.24 -2.66 -4.48
N GLY A 611 21.73 -1.45 -4.32
CA GLY A 611 22.50 -0.20 -4.36
C GLY A 611 22.87 0.29 -5.77
N ARG A 612 22.47 -0.43 -6.82
CA ARG A 612 22.70 -0.10 -8.24
C ARG A 612 21.41 0.25 -8.98
N GLU A 613 20.28 0.29 -8.28
CA GLU A 613 18.98 0.48 -8.87
C GLU A 613 18.79 1.92 -9.35
N LYS A 614 18.27 2.06 -10.57
CA LYS A 614 17.74 3.33 -11.08
C LYS A 614 16.27 3.16 -11.41
N PRO A 615 15.36 3.34 -10.45
CA PRO A 615 13.95 3.30 -10.75
C PRO A 615 13.54 4.54 -11.51
N PRO A 616 12.44 4.44 -12.27
CA PRO A 616 11.97 5.57 -13.05
C PRO A 616 11.45 6.61 -12.06
N LEU A 617 12.04 7.81 -12.09
CA LEU A 617 11.44 8.96 -11.43
C LEU A 617 10.31 9.50 -12.33
N PRO A 618 9.27 10.13 -11.77
CA PRO A 618 8.28 10.84 -12.57
C PRO A 618 8.99 11.81 -13.53
N GLU A 619 8.55 11.85 -14.80
CA GLU A 619 9.08 12.79 -15.78
C GLU A 619 8.93 14.21 -15.24
N ARG A 620 10.06 14.87 -14.94
CA ARG A 620 10.09 16.29 -14.60
C ARG A 620 10.11 17.07 -15.91
N GLU A 621 9.24 18.06 -16.05
CA GLU A 621 9.48 19.09 -17.05
C GLU A 621 10.78 19.81 -16.69
N VAL A 622 11.69 19.91 -17.66
CA VAL A 622 12.83 20.80 -17.56
C VAL A 622 12.23 22.20 -17.47
N LYS A 623 12.18 22.78 -16.26
CA LYS A 623 11.97 24.22 -16.11
C LYS A 623 13.09 24.87 -16.91
N VAL A 624 12.76 25.42 -18.07
CA VAL A 624 13.62 26.40 -18.72
C VAL A 624 13.77 27.50 -17.69
N ARG A 625 14.97 27.63 -17.12
CA ARG A 625 15.30 28.78 -16.30
C ARG A 625 15.28 29.96 -17.27
N ASP A 626 14.27 30.80 -17.15
CA ASP A 626 14.26 32.13 -17.77
C ASP A 626 15.44 32.97 -17.27
#